data_AF-A0A7K2Q2I1-F1
#
_entry.id   AF-A0A7K2Q2I1-F1
#
_cell.length_a   1.000
_cell.length_b   1.000
_cell.length_c   1.000
_cell.angle_alpha   90.00
_cell.angle_beta   90.00
_cell.angle_gamma   90.00
#
_symmetry.space_group_name_H-M   'P 1'
#
loop_
_entity.id
_entity.type
_entity.pdbx_description
1 polymer ?
#
loop_
_entity_poly.entity_id
_entity_poly.type
_entity_poly.pdbx_seq_one_letter_code
_entity_poly.pdbx_strand_id
1 'polypeptide(L)'
;ARLHASGRDPAALAAADACAARICELQGDGGQWWWHYDARTGGVVEGYPVYSVHQHAMAPTALFDLAEAGGTDFGAAIRRGLRWMTDVPEISGPDGTPRESMILEKYGVTWRKVYRGDPAKAVRAARGLTTKVAPHARLAPLDRVFRPDVIDRECRPYEFGWLLHAWLGGLQR
;
A
#
# COMPACT_ATOMS: atom_id res chain seq x y z
N ALA A 1 12.86 5.10 11.90
CA ALA A 1 12.00 6.01 12.69
C ALA A 1 11.94 5.60 14.16
N ARG A 2 11.15 4.59 14.57
CA ARG A 2 11.02 4.24 16.01
C ARG A 2 12.35 3.87 16.71
N LEU A 3 13.24 3.16 16.02
CA LEU A 3 14.59 2.88 16.54
C LEU A 3 15.39 4.16 16.81
N HIS A 4 15.31 5.14 15.90
CA HIS A 4 15.91 6.45 16.13
C HIS A 4 15.28 7.14 17.35
N ALA A 5 13.94 7.12 17.46
CA ALA A 5 13.24 7.72 18.59
C ALA A 5 13.63 7.11 19.95
N SER A 6 13.86 5.79 20.02
CA SER A 6 14.25 5.13 21.26
C SER A 6 15.74 5.28 21.64
N GLY A 7 16.62 5.56 20.67
CA GLY A 7 18.08 5.46 20.87
C GLY A 7 18.91 6.61 20.31
N ARG A 8 18.31 7.62 19.70
CA ARG A 8 18.97 8.70 18.94
C ARG A 8 19.96 8.18 17.90
N ASP A 9 19.52 7.22 17.08
CA ASP A 9 20.32 6.60 16.02
C ASP A 9 20.09 7.32 14.67
N PRO A 10 20.95 8.25 14.24
CA PRO A 10 20.75 8.99 13.00
C PRO A 10 20.85 8.11 11.75
N ALA A 11 21.58 6.99 11.78
CA ALA A 11 21.65 6.06 10.66
C ALA A 11 20.30 5.34 10.46
N ALA A 12 19.63 4.97 11.56
CA ALA A 12 18.29 4.40 11.52
C ALA A 12 17.22 5.39 11.02
N LEU A 13 17.40 6.70 11.26
CA LEU A 13 16.52 7.73 10.71
C LEU A 13 16.74 7.86 9.21
N ALA A 14 18.00 8.01 8.77
CA ALA A 14 18.35 8.12 7.35
C ALA A 14 17.89 6.91 6.53
N ALA A 15 18.03 5.69 7.06
CA ALA A 15 17.52 4.49 6.41
C ALA A 15 15.99 4.48 6.30
N ALA A 16 15.27 4.97 7.32
CA ALA A 16 13.82 5.07 7.28
C ALA A 16 13.35 6.12 6.25
N ASP A 17 14.02 7.27 6.18
CA ASP A 17 13.76 8.29 5.15
C ASP A 17 13.97 7.75 3.74
N ALA A 18 15.08 7.04 3.49
CA ALA A 18 15.36 6.44 2.19
C ALA A 18 14.30 5.40 1.79
N CYS A 19 13.88 4.55 2.72
CA CYS A 19 12.80 3.59 2.49
C CYS A 19 11.47 4.30 2.20
N ALA A 20 11.12 5.33 2.99
CA ALA A 20 9.89 6.11 2.81
C ALA A 20 9.85 6.83 1.46
N ALA A 21 10.95 7.50 1.08
CA ALA A 21 11.09 8.11 -0.24
C ALA A 21 10.87 7.08 -1.34
N ARG A 22 11.50 5.91 -1.23
CA ARG A 22 11.40 4.86 -2.26
C ARG A 22 9.98 4.32 -2.41
N ILE A 23 9.27 4.01 -1.32
CA ILE A 23 7.89 3.53 -1.43
C ILE A 23 6.95 4.62 -1.94
N CYS A 24 7.20 5.89 -1.59
CA CYS A 24 6.41 7.04 -2.07
C CYS A 24 6.60 7.29 -3.57
N GLU A 25 7.83 7.14 -4.08
CA GLU A 25 8.12 7.19 -5.52
C GLU A 25 7.43 6.07 -6.29
N LEU A 26 7.30 4.90 -5.66
CA LEU A 26 6.68 3.72 -6.27
C LEU A 26 5.18 3.65 -6.08
N GLN A 27 4.57 4.57 -5.32
CA GLN A 27 3.12 4.58 -5.12
C GLN A 27 2.40 4.58 -6.46
N GLY A 28 1.34 3.77 -6.58
CA GLY A 28 0.59 3.70 -7.83
C GLY A 28 -0.08 5.03 -8.19
N ASP A 29 -0.40 5.20 -9.47
CA ASP A 29 -0.98 6.45 -10.01
C ASP A 29 -2.27 6.86 -9.30
N GLY A 30 -3.04 5.89 -8.80
CA GLY A 30 -4.26 6.11 -8.01
C GLY A 30 -4.02 6.31 -6.51
N GLY A 31 -2.78 6.21 -6.05
CA GLY A 31 -2.40 6.28 -4.63
C GLY A 31 -2.10 4.93 -3.97
N GLN A 32 -2.06 3.83 -4.73
CA GLN A 32 -1.91 2.48 -4.18
C GLN A 32 -0.57 2.28 -3.47
N TRP A 33 -0.62 1.77 -2.24
CA TRP A 33 0.52 1.12 -1.59
C TRP A 33 0.57 -0.37 -1.93
N TRP A 34 1.63 -0.77 -2.63
CA TRP A 34 1.84 -2.16 -3.06
C TRP A 34 2.18 -3.09 -1.91
N TRP A 35 1.85 -4.36 -2.08
CA TRP A 35 2.07 -5.37 -1.04
C TRP A 35 3.49 -5.96 -1.05
N HIS A 36 4.10 -6.19 -2.23
CA HIS A 36 5.44 -6.80 -2.30
C HIS A 36 6.47 -5.89 -2.97
N TYR A 37 7.58 -5.68 -2.26
CA TYR A 37 8.79 -5.04 -2.75
C TYR A 37 9.96 -6.02 -2.70
N ASP A 38 10.91 -5.89 -3.62
CA ASP A 38 12.16 -6.62 -3.61
C ASP A 38 13.14 -5.90 -2.68
N ALA A 39 13.45 -6.50 -1.55
CA ALA A 39 14.34 -5.90 -0.55
C ALA A 39 15.76 -5.58 -1.09
N ARG A 40 16.18 -6.22 -2.18
CA ARG A 40 17.51 -6.01 -2.79
C ARG A 40 17.56 -4.76 -3.66
N THR A 41 16.45 -4.45 -4.32
CA THR A 41 16.38 -3.37 -5.34
C THR A 41 15.44 -2.23 -4.94
N GLY A 42 14.64 -2.43 -3.89
CA GLY A 42 13.57 -1.54 -3.50
C GLY A 42 12.48 -1.40 -4.57
N GLY A 43 12.39 -2.31 -5.54
CA GLY A 43 11.39 -2.28 -6.63
C GLY A 43 10.11 -3.04 -6.28
N VAL A 44 9.00 -2.72 -6.95
CA VAL A 44 7.73 -3.45 -6.80
C VAL A 44 7.84 -4.82 -7.47
N VAL A 45 7.55 -5.90 -6.74
CA VAL A 45 7.48 -7.27 -7.27
C VAL A 45 6.10 -7.54 -7.85
N GLU A 46 5.07 -7.18 -7.07
CA GLU A 46 3.68 -7.33 -7.46
C GLU A 46 2.84 -6.26 -6.75
N GLY A 47 2.07 -5.51 -7.54
CA GLY A 47 1.17 -4.47 -7.05
C GLY A 47 -0.11 -5.03 -6.43
N TYR A 48 -0.59 -6.19 -6.89
CA TYR A 48 -1.87 -6.76 -6.46
C TYR A 48 -1.74 -8.03 -5.60
N PRO A 49 -2.62 -8.21 -4.61
CA PRO A 49 -3.73 -7.33 -4.25
C PRO A 49 -3.30 -6.01 -3.59
N VAL A 50 -4.09 -4.96 -3.81
CA VAL A 50 -3.99 -3.67 -3.11
C VAL A 50 -4.92 -3.74 -1.91
N TYR A 51 -4.36 -3.58 -0.71
CA TYR A 51 -5.12 -3.71 0.53
C TYR A 51 -5.51 -2.37 1.11
N SER A 52 -6.70 -2.31 1.68
CA SER A 52 -7.22 -1.17 2.42
C SER A 52 -6.35 -0.84 3.63
N VAL A 53 -5.97 -1.84 4.42
CA VAL A 53 -5.11 -1.64 5.61
C VAL A 53 -3.76 -0.99 5.29
N HIS A 54 -3.23 -1.17 4.06
CA HIS A 54 -2.03 -0.46 3.64
C HIS A 54 -2.31 1.02 3.38
N GLN A 55 -3.49 1.34 2.84
CA GLN A 55 -3.91 2.71 2.52
C GLN A 55 -4.23 3.53 3.75
N HIS A 56 -5.09 3.03 4.64
CA HIS A 56 -5.62 3.82 5.75
C HIS A 56 -4.82 3.69 7.05
N ALA A 57 -3.91 2.72 7.17
CA ALA A 57 -3.20 2.48 8.42
C ALA A 57 -1.70 2.21 8.29
N MET A 58 -1.26 1.15 7.62
CA MET A 58 0.15 0.71 7.72
C MET A 58 1.13 1.71 7.11
N ALA A 59 0.87 2.21 5.89
CA ALA A 59 1.73 3.24 5.30
C ALA A 59 1.62 4.56 6.09
N PRO A 60 0.43 5.08 6.45
CA PRO A 60 0.31 6.23 7.34
C PRO A 60 1.10 6.09 8.64
N THR A 61 1.00 4.96 9.35
CA THR A 61 1.73 4.70 10.60
C THR A 61 3.23 4.89 10.41
N ALA A 62 3.81 4.23 9.41
CA ALA A 62 5.25 4.29 9.16
C ALA A 62 5.73 5.70 8.78
N LEU A 63 4.92 6.43 7.99
CA LEU A 63 5.25 7.77 7.52
C LEU A 63 5.04 8.85 8.60
N PHE A 64 4.04 8.69 9.48
CA PHE A 64 3.88 9.54 10.65
C PHE A 64 5.00 9.31 11.67
N ASP A 65 5.34 8.05 11.97
CA ASP A 65 6.47 7.73 12.84
C ASP A 65 7.77 8.39 12.33
N LEU A 66 7.98 8.41 11.01
CA LEU A 66 9.14 9.06 10.39
C LEU A 66 9.13 10.58 10.60
N ALA A 67 8.03 11.24 10.28
CA ALA A 67 7.89 12.68 10.44
C ALA A 67 8.02 13.12 11.92
N GLU A 68 7.41 12.37 12.83
CA GLU A 68 7.52 12.61 14.28
C GLU A 68 8.95 12.40 14.81
N ALA A 69 9.70 11.48 14.23
CA ALA A 69 11.11 11.25 14.54
C ALA A 69 12.06 12.30 13.91
N GLY A 70 11.52 13.32 13.21
CA GLY A 70 12.30 14.39 12.58
C GLY A 70 12.75 14.09 11.15
N GLY A 71 12.23 13.05 10.52
CA GLY A 71 12.44 12.75 9.09
C GLY A 71 11.51 13.54 8.16
N THR A 72 11.50 13.17 6.88
CA THR A 72 10.69 13.85 5.87
C THR A 72 9.19 13.61 6.06
N ASP A 73 8.39 14.66 5.89
CA ASP A 73 6.92 14.57 5.88
C ASP A 73 6.41 14.14 4.49
N PHE A 74 5.80 12.94 4.43
CA PHE A 74 5.18 12.38 3.23
C PHE A 74 3.64 12.46 3.24
N GLY A 75 3.05 13.43 3.95
CA GLY A 75 1.60 13.59 4.09
C GLY A 75 0.84 13.72 2.76
N ALA A 76 1.49 14.20 1.69
CA ALA A 76 0.90 14.19 0.35
C ALA A 76 0.68 12.78 -0.21
N ALA A 77 1.61 11.85 0.03
CA ALA A 77 1.50 10.45 -0.38
C ALA A 77 0.44 9.71 0.44
N ILE A 78 0.36 9.99 1.75
CA ILE A 78 -0.72 9.48 2.62
C ILE A 78 -2.10 9.88 2.06
N ARG A 79 -2.29 11.16 1.75
CA ARG A 79 -3.55 11.66 1.17
C ARG A 79 -3.91 11.00 -0.16
N ARG A 80 -2.94 10.64 -1.00
CA ARG A 80 -3.19 9.87 -2.23
C ARG A 80 -3.72 8.47 -1.91
N GLY A 81 -3.08 7.76 -0.98
CA GLY A 81 -3.54 6.43 -0.57
C GLY A 81 -4.94 6.45 0.06
N LEU A 82 -5.26 7.48 0.83
CA LEU A 82 -6.61 7.67 1.36
C LEU A 82 -7.64 7.93 0.28
N ARG A 83 -7.32 8.73 -0.76
CA ARG A 83 -8.24 8.92 -1.89
C ARG A 83 -8.51 7.64 -2.65
N TRP A 84 -7.54 6.74 -2.76
CA TRP A 84 -7.75 5.43 -3.38
C TRP A 84 -8.91 4.66 -2.72
N MET A 85 -9.11 4.81 -1.40
CA MET A 85 -10.19 4.12 -0.67
C MET A 85 -11.59 4.48 -1.16
N THR A 86 -11.77 5.69 -1.70
CA THR A 86 -13.05 6.17 -2.25
C THR A 86 -13.10 6.04 -3.76
N ASP A 87 -11.98 6.26 -4.44
CA ASP A 87 -11.93 6.40 -5.89
C ASP A 87 -11.70 5.08 -6.63
N VAL A 88 -11.00 4.12 -6.01
CA VAL A 88 -10.74 2.75 -6.52
C VAL A 88 -10.68 2.63 -8.05
N PRO A 89 -9.71 3.27 -8.73
CA PRO A 89 -9.69 3.44 -10.18
C PRO A 89 -9.68 2.12 -10.96
N GLU A 90 -9.26 1.02 -10.33
CA GLU A 90 -9.26 -0.32 -10.92
C GLU A 90 -10.67 -0.81 -11.30
N ILE A 91 -11.72 -0.30 -10.66
CA ILE A 91 -13.10 -0.73 -10.85
C ILE A 91 -14.02 0.40 -11.32
N SER A 92 -13.48 1.41 -12.00
CA SER A 92 -14.30 2.50 -12.55
C SER A 92 -15.26 2.02 -13.65
N GLY A 93 -16.43 2.65 -13.71
CA GLY A 93 -17.41 2.56 -14.79
C GLY A 93 -16.93 3.22 -16.09
N PRO A 94 -17.70 3.10 -17.18
CA PRO A 94 -17.37 3.70 -18.48
C PRO A 94 -17.20 5.22 -18.46
N ASP A 95 -17.78 5.89 -17.46
CA ASP A 95 -17.73 7.33 -17.21
C ASP A 95 -16.62 7.75 -16.24
N GLY A 96 -15.77 6.80 -15.81
CA GLY A 96 -14.71 7.05 -14.83
C GLY A 96 -15.20 7.09 -13.38
N THR A 97 -16.49 6.87 -13.11
CA THR A 97 -17.01 6.83 -11.73
C THR A 97 -16.63 5.51 -11.05
N PRO A 98 -16.17 5.51 -9.79
CA PRO A 98 -15.88 4.26 -9.07
C PRO A 98 -17.16 3.44 -8.95
N ARG A 99 -17.16 2.17 -9.39
CA ARG A 99 -18.36 1.32 -9.24
C ARG A 99 -18.68 1.01 -7.78
N GLU A 100 -17.67 0.99 -6.93
CA GLU A 100 -17.79 0.68 -5.50
C GLU A 100 -16.60 1.29 -4.74
N SER A 101 -16.83 1.89 -3.57
CA SER A 101 -15.77 2.34 -2.67
C SER A 101 -15.28 1.17 -1.80
N MET A 102 -14.03 1.24 -1.32
CA MET A 102 -13.55 0.34 -0.27
C MET A 102 -14.20 0.61 1.08
N ILE A 103 -14.82 1.78 1.29
CA ILE A 103 -15.50 2.18 2.52
C ILE A 103 -17.01 2.12 2.28
N LEU A 104 -17.71 1.29 3.04
CA LEU A 104 -19.16 1.18 2.96
C LEU A 104 -19.79 1.74 4.24
N GLU A 105 -20.08 3.04 4.20
CA GLU A 105 -20.57 3.82 5.35
C GLU A 105 -21.84 3.24 5.97
N LYS A 106 -22.78 2.78 5.14
CA LYS A 106 -24.07 2.21 5.59
C LYS A 106 -23.91 1.11 6.64
N TYR A 107 -22.84 0.32 6.54
CA TYR A 107 -22.56 -0.79 7.45
C TYR A 107 -21.33 -0.56 8.33
N GLY A 108 -20.64 0.58 8.18
CA GLY A 108 -19.41 0.88 8.90
C GLY A 108 -18.28 -0.13 8.61
N VAL A 109 -18.23 -0.68 7.39
CA VAL A 109 -17.24 -1.70 7.01
C VAL A 109 -16.26 -1.16 5.98
N THR A 110 -15.03 -1.68 6.06
CA THR A 110 -14.00 -1.47 5.04
C THR A 110 -13.70 -2.80 4.36
N TRP A 111 -13.82 -2.82 3.04
CA TRP A 111 -13.47 -3.98 2.23
C TRP A 111 -11.98 -4.23 2.27
N ARG A 112 -11.59 -5.49 2.21
CA ARG A 112 -10.22 -5.90 2.49
C ARG A 112 -9.25 -5.44 1.40
N LYS A 113 -9.58 -5.70 0.13
CA LYS A 113 -8.64 -5.53 -0.98
C LYS A 113 -9.29 -5.55 -2.36
N VAL A 114 -8.57 -4.97 -3.33
CA VAL A 114 -8.77 -5.15 -4.78
C VAL A 114 -7.73 -6.12 -5.31
N TYR A 115 -8.14 -7.06 -6.17
CA TYR A 115 -7.28 -8.15 -6.66
C TYR A 115 -7.68 -8.68 -8.04
N ARG A 116 -6.82 -9.54 -8.61
CA ARG A 116 -6.94 -10.05 -9.99
C ARG A 116 -7.85 -11.26 -10.20
N GLY A 117 -8.34 -11.88 -9.13
CA GLY A 117 -9.10 -13.14 -9.26
C GLY A 117 -8.33 -14.31 -9.88
N ASP A 118 -7.00 -14.24 -10.05
CA ASP A 118 -6.24 -15.23 -10.82
C ASP A 118 -6.19 -16.61 -10.11
N PRO A 119 -6.39 -17.73 -10.83
CA PRO A 119 -6.35 -19.06 -10.24
C PRO A 119 -5.03 -19.32 -9.52
N ALA A 120 -5.12 -19.78 -8.27
CA ALA A 120 -3.98 -20.17 -7.43
C ALA A 120 -2.85 -19.12 -7.28
N LYS A 121 -3.13 -17.82 -7.49
CA LYS A 121 -2.11 -16.74 -7.44
C LYS A 121 -0.99 -16.93 -8.47
N ALA A 122 -1.30 -17.52 -9.62
CA ALA A 122 -0.34 -17.80 -10.69
C ALA A 122 0.45 -16.56 -11.14
N VAL A 123 -0.18 -15.37 -11.19
CA VAL A 123 0.50 -14.12 -11.57
C VAL A 123 1.61 -13.77 -10.58
N ARG A 124 1.32 -13.93 -9.28
CA ARG A 124 2.31 -13.70 -8.21
C ARG A 124 3.48 -14.67 -8.32
N ALA A 125 3.21 -15.96 -8.55
CA ALA A 125 4.26 -16.96 -8.68
C ALA A 125 5.19 -16.67 -9.87
N ALA A 126 4.60 -16.32 -11.02
CA ALA A 126 5.35 -15.94 -12.21
C ALA A 126 6.25 -14.73 -11.96
N ARG A 127 5.69 -13.65 -11.37
CA ARG A 127 6.48 -12.44 -11.06
C ARG A 127 7.58 -12.69 -10.03
N GLY A 128 7.30 -13.47 -8.98
CA GLY A 128 8.32 -13.83 -8.00
C GLY A 128 9.51 -14.58 -8.62
N LEU A 129 9.25 -15.46 -9.60
CA LEU A 129 10.32 -16.14 -10.35
C LEU A 129 11.04 -15.18 -11.30
N THR A 130 10.31 -14.35 -12.03
CA THR A 130 10.90 -13.37 -12.96
C THR A 130 11.77 -12.36 -12.23
N THR A 131 11.35 -11.82 -11.08
CA THR A 131 12.17 -10.88 -10.30
C THR A 131 13.45 -11.53 -9.76
N LYS A 132 13.47 -12.85 -9.54
CA LYS A 132 14.71 -13.56 -9.17
C LYS A 132 15.74 -13.59 -10.31
N VAL A 133 15.28 -13.74 -11.55
CA VAL A 133 16.14 -13.94 -12.73
C VAL A 133 16.43 -12.64 -13.48
N ALA A 134 15.44 -11.77 -13.58
CA ALA A 134 15.46 -10.51 -14.31
C ALA A 134 14.64 -9.45 -13.54
N PRO A 135 15.22 -8.81 -12.50
CA PRO A 135 14.49 -7.90 -11.60
C PRO A 135 13.86 -6.67 -12.26
N HIS A 136 14.26 -6.34 -13.50
CA HIS A 136 13.72 -5.21 -14.27
C HIS A 136 12.71 -5.63 -15.36
N ALA A 137 12.47 -6.93 -15.56
CA ALA A 137 11.53 -7.39 -16.58
C ALA A 137 10.08 -7.21 -16.11
N ARG A 138 9.31 -6.40 -16.84
CA ARG A 138 7.86 -6.24 -16.61
C ARG A 138 7.09 -7.28 -17.43
N LEU A 139 6.25 -8.06 -16.76
CA LEU A 139 5.36 -9.02 -17.41
C LEU A 139 4.05 -8.35 -17.88
N ALA A 140 4.15 -7.36 -18.77
CA ALA A 140 3.00 -6.57 -19.25
C ALA A 140 1.85 -7.41 -19.86
N PRO A 141 2.09 -8.54 -20.56
CA PRO A 141 0.99 -9.37 -21.07
C PRO A 141 0.10 -9.98 -19.97
N LEU A 142 0.67 -10.31 -18.81
CA LEU A 142 -0.08 -10.86 -17.68
C LEU A 142 -1.07 -9.85 -17.08
N ASP A 143 -0.73 -8.55 -17.12
CA ASP A 143 -1.61 -7.47 -16.65
C ASP A 143 -2.88 -7.32 -17.49
N ARG A 144 -2.80 -7.66 -18.79
CA ARG A 144 -3.94 -7.58 -19.71
C ARG A 144 -4.91 -8.74 -19.53
N VAL A 145 -4.40 -9.93 -19.21
CA VAL A 145 -5.21 -11.14 -19.03
C VAL A 145 -5.86 -11.17 -17.65
N PHE A 146 -5.11 -10.82 -16.60
CA PHE A 146 -5.59 -10.86 -15.22
C PHE A 146 -5.76 -9.44 -14.70
N ARG A 147 -6.88 -8.80 -15.05
CA ARG A 147 -7.17 -7.44 -14.60
C ARG A 147 -7.52 -7.44 -13.10
N PRO A 148 -7.06 -6.45 -12.33
CA PRO A 148 -7.33 -6.35 -10.90
C PRO A 148 -8.69 -5.72 -10.62
N ASP A 149 -9.78 -6.29 -11.12
CA ASP A 149 -11.11 -5.70 -11.10
C ASP A 149 -12.06 -6.31 -10.04
N VAL A 150 -11.53 -7.13 -9.13
CA VAL A 150 -12.33 -7.82 -8.12
C VAL A 150 -12.13 -7.22 -6.74
N ILE A 151 -13.24 -6.92 -6.04
CA ILE A 151 -13.24 -6.57 -4.62
C ILE A 151 -13.47 -7.80 -3.75
N ASP A 152 -12.60 -7.99 -2.76
CA ASP A 152 -12.80 -8.91 -1.65
C ASP A 152 -13.62 -8.21 -0.55
N ARG A 153 -14.92 -8.51 -0.48
CA ARG A 153 -15.89 -7.91 0.47
C ARG A 153 -15.82 -8.53 1.87
N GLU A 154 -14.61 -8.87 2.29
CA GLU A 154 -14.30 -9.24 3.67
C GLU A 154 -13.91 -7.99 4.46
N CYS A 155 -14.35 -7.89 5.72
CA CYS A 155 -13.80 -6.94 6.69
C CYS A 155 -13.07 -7.74 7.78
N ARG A 156 -11.83 -7.36 8.10
CA ARG A 156 -11.01 -8.07 9.08
C ARG A 156 -11.12 -7.40 10.45
N PRO A 157 -11.17 -8.16 11.57
CA PRO A 157 -11.37 -7.58 12.90
C PRO A 157 -10.24 -6.64 13.35
N TYR A 158 -9.04 -6.80 12.79
CA TYR A 158 -7.91 -5.93 13.09
C TYR A 158 -7.93 -4.58 12.34
N GLU A 159 -8.82 -4.40 11.36
CA GLU A 159 -8.81 -3.23 10.48
C GLU A 159 -8.95 -1.94 11.31
N PHE A 160 -9.88 -1.95 12.26
CA PHE A 160 -10.12 -0.83 13.15
C PHE A 160 -8.97 -0.59 14.14
N GLY A 161 -8.35 -1.65 14.66
CA GLY A 161 -7.19 -1.55 15.54
C GLY A 161 -6.00 -0.87 14.84
N TRP A 162 -5.73 -1.25 13.60
CA TRP A 162 -4.70 -0.61 12.78
C TRP A 162 -5.03 0.85 12.47
N LEU A 163 -6.28 1.17 12.18
CA LEU A 163 -6.71 2.54 11.93
C LEU A 163 -6.52 3.40 13.19
N LEU A 164 -7.01 2.96 14.35
CA LEU A 164 -6.79 3.67 15.62
C LEU A 164 -5.29 3.85 15.91
N HIS A 165 -4.49 2.82 15.70
CA HIS A 165 -3.04 2.89 15.89
C HIS A 165 -2.39 3.94 14.98
N ALA A 166 -2.76 3.97 13.70
CA ALA A 166 -2.18 4.90 12.74
C ALA A 166 -2.50 6.38 13.04
N TRP A 167 -3.71 6.66 13.51
CA TRP A 167 -4.22 8.02 13.65
C TRP A 167 -4.15 8.56 15.09
N LEU A 168 -4.03 7.68 16.09
CA LEU A 168 -3.99 8.06 17.50
C LEU A 168 -2.76 7.51 18.26
N GLY A 169 -2.00 6.58 17.66
CA GLY A 169 -0.91 5.84 18.31
C GLY A 169 0.50 6.41 18.10
N GLY A 170 0.64 7.75 18.03
CA GLY A 170 1.91 8.43 17.77
C GLY A 170 3.03 8.07 18.76
N LEU A 171 4.27 8.42 18.40
CA LEU A 171 5.44 8.24 19.25
C LEU A 171 5.23 9.00 20.57
N GLN A 172 5.30 8.28 21.70
CA GLN A 172 5.25 8.93 23.01
C GLN A 172 6.47 9.87 23.12
N ARG A 173 6.19 11.17 23.29
CA ARG A 173 7.20 12.21 23.50
C ARG A 173 7.83 12.11 24.88
#